data_AF-A0A933EU52-F1
#
_entry.id   AF-A0A933EU52-F1
#
_cell.length_a   1.000
_cell.length_b   1.000
_cell.length_c   1.000
_cell.angle_alpha   90.00
_cell.angle_beta   90.00
_cell.angle_gamma   90.00
#
_symmetry.space_group_name_H-M   'P 1'
#
loop_
_entity.id
_entity.type
_entity.pdbx_description
1 polymer ?
#
loop_
_entity_poly.entity_id
_entity_poly.type
_entity_poly.pdbx_seq_one_letter_code
_entity_poly.pdbx_strand_id
1 'polypeptide(L)'
;MSIKALESLVTTIVASEKVQGLWRIRDRGMPVFVHTIDVVLLCLEAFPEWRERYPKLNLEAITVGGLLHDLTKLSARESHIRSHSTIMKEMPEQAISEAVDVLDAAQLVTGPVLSPEEVDHIWHIIVSHHGVWGKVQPHTPEAALVHQCDLHSAMRNRCSPVDANDILPLLNRGHRLAVIAAQLGVGTSVVRMRLGEACRWEHVPDWPGLLEIWLKRGHVVCGGLDRMRQMERIKLLMKLAAEAPGPILEALRRCRNGRDG
;
A
#
# COMPACT_ATOMS: atom_id res chain seq x y z
N MET A 1 6.59 12.56 20.82
CA MET A 1 5.20 12.57 21.34
C MET A 1 4.90 11.35 22.23
N SER A 2 3.80 11.30 23.00
CA SER A 2 3.38 10.04 23.70
C SER A 2 2.80 9.04 22.69
N ILE A 3 2.88 7.72 22.98
CA ILE A 3 2.36 6.70 22.05
C ILE A 3 0.85 6.85 21.83
N LYS A 4 0.06 7.14 22.87
CA LYS A 4 -1.39 7.36 22.74
C LYS A 4 -1.71 8.56 21.85
N ALA A 5 -0.91 9.62 21.96
CA ALA A 5 -1.07 10.81 21.11
C ALA A 5 -0.75 10.49 19.63
N LEU A 6 0.31 9.74 19.37
CA LEU A 6 0.64 9.28 18.01
C LEU A 6 -0.45 8.34 17.45
N GLU A 7 -0.97 7.41 18.25
CA GLU A 7 -2.05 6.52 17.83
C GLU A 7 -3.33 7.28 17.46
N SER A 8 -3.67 8.33 18.22
CA SER A 8 -4.80 9.22 17.91
C SER A 8 -4.59 9.94 16.59
N LEU A 9 -3.39 10.53 16.39
CA LEU A 9 -3.03 11.22 15.15
C LEU A 9 -3.10 10.29 13.93
N VAL A 10 -2.48 9.11 14.02
CA VAL A 10 -2.51 8.07 12.97
C VAL A 10 -3.94 7.64 12.67
N THR A 11 -4.76 7.43 13.69
CA THR A 11 -6.17 7.04 13.52
C THR A 11 -6.93 8.10 12.73
N THR A 12 -6.78 9.37 13.10
CA THR A 12 -7.45 10.48 12.41
C THR A 12 -6.95 10.66 10.98
N ILE A 13 -5.63 10.54 10.73
CA ILE A 13 -5.07 10.60 9.36
C ILE A 13 -5.63 9.47 8.49
N VAL A 14 -5.58 8.23 8.98
CA VAL A 14 -6.10 7.07 8.24
C VAL A 14 -7.59 7.22 7.95
N ALA A 15 -8.37 7.76 8.89
CA ALA A 15 -9.81 7.98 8.72
C ALA A 15 -10.16 9.19 7.84
N SER A 16 -9.19 10.04 7.48
CA SER A 16 -9.45 11.24 6.68
C SER A 16 -10.00 10.91 5.28
N GLU A 17 -10.87 11.78 4.76
CA GLU A 17 -11.49 11.57 3.44
C GLU A 17 -10.45 11.42 2.33
N LYS A 18 -9.40 12.26 2.33
CA LYS A 18 -8.33 12.19 1.35
C LYS A 18 -7.62 10.83 1.42
N VAL A 19 -7.15 10.39 2.59
CA VAL A 19 -6.46 9.10 2.72
C VAL A 19 -7.41 7.95 2.33
N GLN A 20 -8.66 7.94 2.80
CA GLN A 20 -9.65 6.92 2.41
C GLN A 20 -9.99 6.94 0.91
N GLY A 21 -9.91 8.10 0.26
CA GLY A 21 -10.08 8.26 -1.17
C GLY A 21 -9.12 7.39 -1.99
N LEU A 22 -7.92 7.08 -1.45
CA LEU A 22 -6.92 6.24 -2.10
C LEU A 22 -7.40 4.80 -2.36
N TRP A 23 -8.48 4.33 -1.70
CA TRP A 23 -9.12 3.05 -2.03
C TRP A 23 -9.67 3.02 -3.46
N ARG A 24 -10.12 4.17 -3.97
CA ARG A 24 -10.72 4.31 -5.30
C ARG A 24 -9.66 4.43 -6.39
N ILE A 25 -8.42 4.71 -6.01
CA ILE A 25 -7.29 4.85 -6.91
C ILE A 25 -6.61 3.50 -7.06
N ARG A 26 -6.60 2.95 -8.29
CA ARG A 26 -5.91 1.69 -8.58
C ARG A 26 -4.63 1.96 -9.35
N ASP A 27 -3.56 1.30 -8.95
CA ASP A 27 -2.29 1.29 -9.66
C ASP A 27 -1.81 -0.17 -9.75
N ARG A 28 -1.57 -0.63 -10.99
CA ARG A 28 -1.33 -2.05 -11.35
C ARG A 28 -2.35 -3.03 -10.76
N GLY A 29 -3.59 -2.57 -10.58
CA GLY A 29 -4.72 -3.35 -10.07
C GLY A 29 -4.87 -3.37 -8.54
N MET A 30 -3.91 -2.83 -7.80
CA MET A 30 -3.97 -2.69 -6.34
C MET A 30 -4.49 -1.28 -5.97
N PRO A 31 -5.39 -1.14 -4.98
CA PRO A 31 -5.70 0.18 -4.43
C PRO A 31 -4.46 0.88 -3.87
N VAL A 32 -4.30 2.17 -4.13
CA VAL A 32 -3.18 2.96 -3.60
C VAL A 32 -3.19 2.95 -2.08
N PHE A 33 -4.38 2.97 -1.46
CA PHE A 33 -4.50 2.85 -0.01
C PHE A 33 -3.81 1.60 0.54
N VAL A 34 -4.00 0.45 -0.11
CA VAL A 34 -3.39 -0.83 0.34
C VAL A 34 -1.86 -0.77 0.25
N HIS A 35 -1.35 -0.12 -0.80
CA HIS A 35 0.08 0.14 -0.93
C HIS A 35 0.59 1.10 0.16
N THR A 36 -0.12 2.19 0.44
CA THR A 36 0.22 3.12 1.54
C THR A 36 0.32 2.39 2.88
N ILE A 37 -0.66 1.53 3.21
CA ILE A 37 -0.64 0.74 4.45
C ILE A 37 0.53 -0.26 4.45
N ASP A 38 0.79 -0.96 3.34
CA ASP A 38 1.92 -1.90 3.23
C ASP A 38 3.27 -1.18 3.44
N VAL A 39 3.46 -0.01 2.83
CA VAL A 39 4.69 0.80 3.02
C VAL A 39 4.90 1.14 4.49
N VAL A 40 3.87 1.63 5.18
CA VAL A 40 3.96 1.95 6.61
C VAL A 40 4.27 0.70 7.44
N LEU A 41 3.61 -0.42 7.17
CA LEU A 41 3.86 -1.67 7.90
C LEU A 41 5.29 -2.20 7.66
N LEU A 42 5.79 -2.14 6.42
CA LEU A 42 7.18 -2.49 6.09
C LEU A 42 8.18 -1.57 6.81
N CYS A 43 7.90 -0.26 6.86
CA CYS A 43 8.73 0.69 7.60
C CYS A 43 8.78 0.34 9.10
N LEU A 44 7.63 0.02 9.71
CA LEU A 44 7.54 -0.34 11.13
C LEU A 44 8.20 -1.70 11.42
N GLU A 45 8.13 -2.66 10.50
CA GLU A 45 8.83 -3.93 10.58
C GLU A 45 10.35 -3.75 10.54
N ALA A 46 10.85 -2.89 9.65
CA ALA A 46 12.27 -2.60 9.49
C ALA A 46 12.82 -1.60 10.53
N PHE A 47 11.94 -0.89 11.24
CA PHE A 47 12.33 0.19 12.16
C PHE A 47 13.34 -0.23 13.24
N PRO A 48 13.24 -1.40 13.91
CA PRO A 48 14.21 -1.80 14.92
C PRO A 48 15.65 -1.87 14.39
N GLU A 49 15.86 -2.54 13.26
CA GLU A 49 17.17 -2.67 12.61
C GLU A 49 17.71 -1.29 12.18
N TRP A 50 16.85 -0.46 11.59
CA TRP A 50 17.24 0.88 11.17
C TRP A 50 17.59 1.78 12.35
N ARG A 51 16.90 1.64 13.48
CA ARG A 51 17.18 2.41 14.69
C ARG A 51 18.51 2.02 15.33
N GLU A 52 18.93 0.76 15.23
CA GLU A 52 20.27 0.34 15.67
C GLU A 52 21.36 1.07 14.88
N ARG A 53 21.17 1.22 13.56
CA ARG A 53 22.09 1.95 12.68
C ARG A 53 21.98 3.47 12.82
N TYR A 54 20.79 3.98 13.09
CA TYR A 54 20.47 5.40 13.20
C TYR A 54 19.72 5.67 14.52
N PRO A 55 20.42 5.86 15.65
CA PRO A 55 19.78 5.95 16.98
C PRO A 55 18.76 7.09 17.15
N LYS A 56 18.83 8.12 16.28
CA LYS A 56 17.90 9.26 16.27
C LYS A 56 16.74 9.12 15.28
N LEU A 57 16.55 7.93 14.70
CA LEU A 57 15.53 7.68 13.69
C LEU A 57 14.13 8.04 14.19
N ASN A 58 13.45 8.91 13.46
CA ASN A 58 12.18 9.50 13.87
C ASN A 58 10.98 8.63 13.46
N LEU A 59 10.42 7.89 14.43
CA LEU A 59 9.27 7.00 14.21
C LEU A 59 8.00 7.76 13.80
N GLU A 60 7.73 8.89 14.44
CA GLU A 60 6.60 9.77 14.13
C GLU A 60 6.65 10.19 12.66
N ALA A 61 7.80 10.71 12.20
CA ALA A 61 7.98 11.18 10.84
C ALA A 61 7.85 10.06 9.81
N ILE A 62 8.44 8.88 10.05
CA ILE A 62 8.33 7.72 9.16
C ILE A 62 6.87 7.27 9.02
N THR A 63 6.15 7.21 10.13
CA THR A 63 4.77 6.72 10.14
C THR A 63 3.84 7.70 9.42
N VAL A 64 3.90 8.98 9.78
CA VAL A 64 3.05 10.02 9.20
C VAL A 64 3.45 10.29 7.75
N GLY A 65 4.74 10.42 7.44
CA GLY A 65 5.23 10.59 6.08
C GLY A 65 4.86 9.42 5.18
N GLY A 66 4.97 8.18 5.67
CA GLY A 66 4.53 6.99 4.97
C GLY A 66 3.03 6.96 4.68
N LEU A 67 2.18 7.48 5.57
CA LEU A 67 0.72 7.57 5.33
C LEU A 67 0.35 8.62 4.28
N LEU A 68 1.16 9.66 4.13
CA LEU A 68 0.85 10.82 3.29
C LEU A 68 1.58 10.82 1.93
N HIS A 69 2.63 10.01 1.76
CA HIS A 69 3.57 10.09 0.62
C HIS A 69 2.93 10.04 -0.78
N ASP A 70 1.82 9.31 -0.91
CA ASP A 70 1.19 8.99 -2.20
C ASP A 70 -0.12 9.77 -2.43
N LEU A 71 -0.44 10.76 -1.59
CA LEU A 71 -1.73 11.48 -1.61
C LEU A 71 -2.03 12.17 -2.95
N THR A 72 -1.01 12.74 -3.61
CA THR A 72 -1.13 13.39 -4.92
C THR A 72 -1.62 12.47 -6.04
N LYS A 73 -1.72 11.14 -5.81
CA LYS A 73 -2.40 10.25 -6.75
C LYS A 73 -3.90 10.53 -6.86
N LEU A 74 -4.52 11.17 -5.88
CA LEU A 74 -5.92 11.60 -5.93
C LEU A 74 -6.09 12.76 -6.90
N SER A 75 -5.41 13.88 -6.63
CA SER A 75 -5.47 15.08 -7.46
C SER A 75 -4.94 14.85 -8.88
N ALA A 76 -3.92 14.01 -9.05
CA ALA A 76 -3.43 13.58 -10.36
C ALA A 76 -4.52 12.86 -11.18
N ARG A 77 -5.38 12.07 -10.52
CA ARG A 77 -6.46 11.35 -11.20
C ARG A 77 -7.63 12.26 -11.53
N GLU A 78 -7.94 13.23 -10.68
CA GLU A 78 -9.03 14.20 -10.91
C GLU A 78 -8.67 15.24 -11.98
N SER A 79 -7.44 15.74 -11.95
CA SER A 79 -7.00 16.79 -12.87
C SER A 79 -6.79 16.29 -14.30
N HIS A 80 -6.47 15.00 -14.51
CA HIS A 80 -6.08 14.40 -15.80
C HIS A 80 -4.89 15.05 -16.52
N ILE A 81 -4.26 16.08 -15.94
CA ILE A 81 -3.20 16.87 -16.60
C ILE A 81 -1.81 16.29 -16.31
N ARG A 82 -1.54 15.84 -15.08
CA ARG A 82 -0.24 15.29 -14.68
C ARG A 82 -0.41 14.00 -13.89
N SER A 83 0.48 13.04 -14.14
CA SER A 83 0.61 11.87 -13.28
C SER A 83 1.33 12.23 -11.97
N HIS A 84 1.12 11.43 -10.91
CA HIS A 84 1.91 11.54 -9.67
C HIS A 84 3.42 11.55 -9.94
N SER A 85 3.93 10.64 -10.78
CA SER A 85 5.34 10.62 -11.14
C SER A 85 5.82 11.88 -11.86
N THR A 86 4.94 12.55 -12.62
CA THR A 86 5.27 13.86 -13.23
C THR A 86 5.37 14.94 -12.16
N ILE A 87 4.42 14.96 -11.22
CA ILE A 87 4.44 15.89 -10.08
C ILE A 87 5.75 15.72 -9.29
N MET A 88 6.13 14.49 -8.95
CA MET A 88 7.36 14.22 -8.20
C MET A 88 8.66 14.60 -8.93
N LYS A 89 8.64 14.68 -10.27
CA LYS A 89 9.80 15.08 -11.09
C LYS A 89 9.90 16.58 -11.32
N GLU A 90 8.76 17.26 -11.44
CA GLU A 90 8.71 18.65 -11.88
C GLU A 90 8.46 19.59 -10.69
N MET A 91 7.45 19.27 -9.86
CA MET A 91 6.86 20.13 -8.84
C MET A 91 6.48 19.34 -7.56
N PRO A 92 7.45 18.70 -6.89
CA PRO A 92 7.16 17.86 -5.71
C PRO A 92 6.56 18.65 -4.53
N GLU A 93 6.70 19.98 -4.49
CA GLU A 93 6.06 20.87 -3.51
C GLU A 93 4.53 20.77 -3.50
N GLN A 94 3.90 20.40 -4.63
CA GLN A 94 2.47 20.14 -4.67
C GLN A 94 2.07 18.98 -3.74
N ALA A 95 2.92 17.95 -3.63
CA ALA A 95 2.69 16.82 -2.73
C ALA A 95 2.74 17.21 -1.25
N ILE A 96 3.58 18.18 -0.89
CA ILE A 96 3.59 18.75 0.45
C ILE A 96 2.27 19.45 0.73
N SER A 97 1.82 20.34 -0.18
CA SER A 97 0.60 21.12 0.04
C SER A 97 -0.62 20.24 0.32
N GLU A 98 -0.77 19.13 -0.38
CA GLU A 98 -1.91 18.22 -0.16
C GLU A 98 -1.82 17.48 1.17
N ALA A 99 -0.60 17.13 1.60
CA ALA A 99 -0.32 16.46 2.86
C ALA A 99 -0.47 17.40 4.07
N VAL A 100 -0.11 18.68 3.93
CA VAL A 100 -0.32 19.73 4.94
C VAL A 100 -1.79 19.79 5.34
N ASP A 101 -2.71 19.87 4.37
CA ASP A 101 -4.16 19.95 4.66
C ASP A 101 -4.63 18.78 5.55
N VAL A 102 -4.16 17.57 5.27
CA VAL A 102 -4.55 16.36 6.02
C VAL A 102 -3.93 16.38 7.41
N LEU A 103 -2.65 16.73 7.51
CA LEU A 103 -1.93 16.75 8.77
C LEU A 103 -2.48 17.81 9.72
N ASP A 104 -2.71 19.03 9.23
CA ASP A 104 -3.22 20.14 10.03
C ASP A 104 -4.64 19.85 10.54
N ALA A 105 -5.52 19.31 9.68
CA ALA A 105 -6.85 18.89 10.10
C ALA A 105 -6.78 17.80 11.19
N ALA A 106 -5.88 16.82 11.05
CA ALA A 106 -5.74 15.76 12.02
C ALA A 106 -5.17 16.24 13.36
N GLN A 107 -4.17 17.13 13.34
CA GLN A 107 -3.60 17.73 14.56
C GLN A 107 -4.63 18.62 15.27
N LEU A 108 -5.44 19.39 14.52
CA LEU A 108 -6.51 20.20 15.08
C LEU A 108 -7.57 19.35 15.79
N VAL A 109 -7.96 18.21 15.20
CA VAL A 109 -8.97 17.31 15.78
C VAL A 109 -8.44 16.59 17.02
N THR A 110 -7.17 16.17 16.99
CA THR A 110 -6.63 15.29 18.04
C THR A 110 -6.01 16.05 19.20
N GLY A 111 -5.42 17.23 18.95
CA GLY A 111 -4.70 18.05 19.92
C GLY A 111 -3.17 17.93 19.87
N PRO A 112 -2.55 16.73 19.72
CA PRO A 112 -1.12 16.58 19.54
C PRO A 112 -0.61 17.29 18.28
N VAL A 113 0.49 18.01 18.45
CA VAL A 113 1.20 18.70 17.37
C VAL A 113 2.59 18.11 17.25
N LEU A 114 2.99 17.78 16.02
CA LEU A 114 4.36 17.37 15.70
C LEU A 114 5.30 18.58 15.82
N SER A 115 6.52 18.32 16.28
CA SER A 115 7.58 19.32 16.30
C SER A 115 7.95 19.77 14.88
N PRO A 116 8.51 20.98 14.71
CA PRO A 116 8.99 21.45 13.41
C PRO A 116 9.98 20.48 12.74
N GLU A 117 10.85 19.84 13.52
CA GLU A 117 11.81 18.84 13.01
C GLU A 117 11.10 17.58 12.46
N GLU A 118 10.08 17.06 13.18
CA GLU A 118 9.25 15.95 12.70
C GLU A 118 8.54 16.31 11.39
N VAL A 119 8.02 17.54 11.31
CA VAL A 119 7.33 18.08 10.13
C VAL A 119 8.29 18.21 8.93
N ASP A 120 9.49 18.74 9.13
CA ASP A 120 10.52 18.83 8.08
C ASP A 120 10.92 17.45 7.54
N HIS A 121 11.08 16.46 8.44
CA HIS A 121 11.35 15.08 8.04
C HIS A 121 10.20 14.48 7.21
N ILE A 122 8.95 14.75 7.60
CA ILE A 122 7.76 14.33 6.83
C ILE A 122 7.76 14.93 5.44
N TRP A 123 8.01 16.24 5.31
CA TRP A 123 8.08 16.87 3.99
C TRP A 123 9.18 16.28 3.13
N HIS A 124 10.36 16.06 3.70
CA HIS A 124 11.45 15.43 2.98
C HIS A 124 11.12 14.00 2.52
N ILE A 125 10.49 13.19 3.37
CA ILE A 125 9.96 11.86 2.98
C ILE A 125 9.04 11.99 1.77
N ILE A 126 8.05 12.89 1.84
CA ILE A 126 7.02 13.03 0.80
C ILE A 126 7.67 13.45 -0.52
N VAL A 127 8.56 14.44 -0.55
CA VAL A 127 9.14 14.91 -1.81
C VAL A 127 10.18 13.97 -2.41
N SER A 128 10.76 13.08 -1.60
CA SER A 128 11.91 12.27 -2.00
C SER A 128 11.64 10.77 -2.14
N HIS A 129 10.44 10.29 -1.81
CA HIS A 129 10.14 8.85 -1.84
C HIS A 129 10.32 8.19 -3.23
N HIS A 130 10.35 8.94 -4.34
CA HIS A 130 10.66 8.40 -5.68
C HIS A 130 12.17 8.17 -5.91
N GLY A 131 13.05 8.59 -5.00
CA GLY A 131 14.49 8.41 -5.14
C GLY A 131 15.02 8.88 -6.49
N VAL A 132 15.78 8.03 -7.17
CA VAL A 132 16.39 8.32 -8.48
C VAL A 132 15.39 8.68 -9.58
N TRP A 133 14.10 8.37 -9.39
CA TRP A 133 13.04 8.70 -10.34
C TRP A 133 12.34 10.04 -10.04
N GLY A 134 12.61 10.65 -8.89
CA GLY A 134 12.07 11.94 -8.47
C GLY A 134 13.10 13.07 -8.56
N LYS A 135 12.63 14.31 -8.36
CA LYS A 135 13.48 15.51 -8.34
C LYS A 135 14.38 15.57 -7.10
N VAL A 136 13.84 15.14 -5.95
CA VAL A 136 14.52 15.19 -4.65
C VAL A 136 14.94 13.78 -4.24
N GLN A 137 16.16 13.65 -3.71
CA GLN A 137 16.71 12.36 -3.27
C GLN A 137 16.54 12.16 -1.74
N PRO A 138 16.37 10.92 -1.27
CA PRO A 138 16.11 10.60 0.14
C PRO A 138 17.39 10.70 0.98
N HIS A 139 17.79 11.92 1.32
CA HIS A 139 19.01 12.21 2.06
C HIS A 139 18.96 11.96 3.58
N THR A 140 17.79 11.78 4.18
CA THR A 140 17.66 11.45 5.61
C THR A 140 17.44 9.95 5.80
N PRO A 141 17.84 9.37 6.95
CA PRO A 141 17.55 7.97 7.26
C PRO A 141 16.06 7.62 7.16
N GLU A 142 15.17 8.51 7.60
CA GLU A 142 13.74 8.33 7.53
C GLU A 142 13.24 8.25 6.08
N ALA A 143 13.69 9.18 5.23
CA ALA A 143 13.33 9.20 3.82
C ALA A 143 13.91 7.99 3.08
N ALA A 144 15.13 7.57 3.42
CA ALA A 144 15.77 6.40 2.83
C ALA A 144 15.02 5.11 3.17
N LEU A 145 14.57 4.95 4.42
CA LEU A 145 13.73 3.81 4.83
C LEU A 145 12.41 3.81 4.06
N VAL A 146 11.68 4.93 4.06
CA VAL A 146 10.39 5.01 3.37
C VAL A 146 10.54 4.75 1.87
N HIS A 147 11.58 5.29 1.24
CA HIS A 147 11.89 5.01 -0.18
C HIS A 147 12.12 3.51 -0.44
N GLN A 148 12.89 2.83 0.41
CA GLN A 148 13.14 1.40 0.24
C GLN A 148 11.87 0.56 0.40
N CYS A 149 11.03 0.89 1.39
CA CYS A 149 9.77 0.22 1.62
C CYS A 149 8.74 0.51 0.50
N ASP A 150 8.68 1.75 0.01
CA ASP A 150 7.89 2.14 -1.16
C ASP A 150 8.28 1.33 -2.40
N LEU A 151 9.57 1.30 -2.72
CA LEU A 151 10.10 0.54 -3.85
C LEU A 151 9.80 -0.97 -3.70
N HIS A 152 10.01 -1.53 -2.51
CA HIS A 152 9.71 -2.93 -2.23
C HIS A 152 8.24 -3.23 -2.50
N SER A 153 7.32 -2.44 -1.92
CA SER A 153 5.88 -2.60 -2.09
C SER A 153 5.48 -2.45 -3.57
N ALA A 154 6.03 -1.44 -4.26
CA ALA A 154 5.74 -1.17 -5.67
C ALA A 154 6.22 -2.28 -6.61
N MET A 155 7.36 -2.91 -6.32
CA MET A 155 7.93 -3.99 -7.14
C MET A 155 7.31 -5.36 -6.84
N ARG A 156 7.00 -5.65 -5.57
CA ARG A 156 6.60 -6.98 -5.13
C ARG A 156 5.12 -7.12 -4.81
N ASN A 157 4.46 -6.09 -4.28
CA ASN A 157 3.11 -6.25 -3.74
C ASN A 157 2.05 -5.52 -4.60
N ARG A 158 2.46 -4.73 -5.59
CA ARG A 158 1.58 -3.94 -6.45
C ARG A 158 1.02 -4.73 -7.63
N CYS A 159 0.19 -5.74 -7.35
CA CYS A 159 -0.56 -6.45 -8.38
C CYS A 159 -1.99 -6.76 -7.93
N SER A 160 -2.88 -7.00 -8.89
CA SER A 160 -4.27 -7.35 -8.59
C SER A 160 -4.35 -8.59 -7.68
N PRO A 161 -5.11 -8.55 -6.56
CA PRO A 161 -5.22 -9.62 -5.56
C PRO A 161 -6.11 -10.80 -6.02
N VAL A 162 -6.30 -10.94 -7.34
CA VAL A 162 -7.21 -11.90 -7.97
C VAL A 162 -6.39 -12.94 -8.72
N ASP A 163 -6.69 -14.21 -8.47
CA ASP A 163 -6.18 -15.37 -9.19
C ASP A 163 -7.32 -16.30 -9.65
N ALA A 164 -6.98 -17.44 -10.28
CA ALA A 164 -7.98 -18.36 -10.81
C ALA A 164 -8.88 -18.97 -9.72
N ASN A 165 -8.39 -19.16 -8.49
CA ASN A 165 -9.19 -19.69 -7.37
C ASN A 165 -10.25 -18.70 -6.88
N ASP A 166 -10.12 -17.40 -7.17
CA ASP A 166 -11.17 -16.41 -6.91
C ASP A 166 -12.22 -16.39 -8.04
N ILE A 167 -11.82 -16.80 -9.25
CA ILE A 167 -12.63 -16.75 -10.48
C ILE A 167 -13.48 -18.01 -10.66
N LEU A 168 -12.89 -19.19 -10.47
CA LEU A 168 -13.52 -20.50 -10.71
C LEU A 168 -14.80 -20.72 -9.90
N PRO A 169 -14.90 -20.33 -8.61
CA PRO A 169 -16.16 -20.44 -7.86
C PRO A 169 -17.31 -19.65 -8.51
N LEU A 170 -17.00 -18.50 -9.11
CA LEU A 170 -18.00 -17.65 -9.76
C LEU A 170 -18.40 -18.20 -11.14
N LEU A 171 -17.45 -18.76 -11.89
CA LEU A 171 -17.73 -19.50 -13.12
C LEU A 171 -18.63 -20.71 -12.85
N ASN A 172 -18.37 -21.45 -11.77
CA ASN A 172 -19.20 -22.59 -11.37
C ASN A 172 -20.65 -22.19 -11.07
N ARG A 173 -20.88 -20.97 -10.58
CA ARG A 173 -22.22 -20.40 -10.36
C ARG A 173 -22.88 -19.88 -11.65
N GLY A 174 -22.23 -20.05 -12.80
CA GLY A 174 -22.74 -19.61 -14.10
C GLY A 174 -22.52 -18.12 -14.41
N HIS A 175 -21.72 -17.40 -13.62
CA HIS A 175 -21.44 -16.00 -13.91
C HIS A 175 -20.60 -15.84 -15.18
N ARG A 176 -20.98 -14.88 -16.03
CA ARG A 176 -20.20 -14.51 -17.24
C ARG A 176 -18.94 -13.74 -16.83
N LEU A 177 -17.88 -13.82 -17.63
CA LEU A 177 -16.58 -13.16 -17.34
C LEU A 177 -16.70 -11.66 -17.02
N ALA A 178 -17.61 -10.93 -17.69
CA ALA A 178 -17.83 -9.51 -17.42
C ALA A 178 -18.42 -9.26 -16.02
N VAL A 179 -19.33 -10.14 -15.58
CA VAL A 179 -19.93 -10.07 -14.24
C VAL A 179 -18.89 -10.41 -13.19
N ILE A 180 -18.08 -11.44 -13.43
CA ILE A 180 -16.97 -11.84 -12.56
C ILE A 180 -15.97 -10.68 -12.42
N ALA A 181 -15.56 -10.08 -13.53
CA ALA A 181 -14.64 -8.96 -13.55
C ALA A 181 -15.17 -7.79 -12.69
N ALA A 182 -16.45 -7.43 -12.85
CA ALA A 182 -17.10 -6.40 -12.06
C ALA A 182 -17.15 -6.75 -10.55
N GLN A 183 -17.55 -7.98 -10.21
CA GLN A 183 -17.60 -8.45 -8.81
C GLN A 183 -16.23 -8.45 -8.13
N LEU A 184 -15.19 -8.82 -8.86
CA LEU A 184 -13.82 -8.86 -8.36
C LEU A 184 -13.10 -7.50 -8.48
N GLY A 185 -13.77 -6.47 -9.03
CA GLY A 185 -13.20 -5.13 -9.16
C GLY A 185 -11.99 -5.04 -10.09
N VAL A 186 -11.94 -5.91 -11.12
CA VAL A 186 -10.84 -6.00 -12.09
C VAL A 186 -11.35 -5.90 -13.52
N GLY A 187 -10.46 -5.69 -14.48
CA GLY A 187 -10.80 -5.75 -15.91
C GLY A 187 -10.98 -7.20 -16.39
N THR A 188 -11.85 -7.41 -17.38
CA THR A 188 -12.04 -8.74 -18.00
C THR A 188 -10.74 -9.33 -18.57
N SER A 189 -9.81 -8.48 -19.01
CA SER A 189 -8.46 -8.91 -19.44
C SER A 189 -7.67 -9.58 -18.31
N VAL A 190 -7.79 -9.08 -17.08
CA VAL A 190 -7.15 -9.67 -15.88
C VAL A 190 -7.75 -11.05 -15.62
N VAL A 191 -9.07 -11.19 -15.67
CA VAL A 191 -9.74 -12.49 -15.48
C VAL A 191 -9.24 -13.53 -16.48
N ARG A 192 -9.19 -13.17 -17.77
CA ARG A 192 -8.67 -14.06 -18.83
C ARG A 192 -7.19 -14.42 -18.62
N MET A 193 -6.38 -13.42 -18.25
CA MET A 193 -4.96 -13.62 -17.99
C MET A 193 -4.74 -14.61 -16.84
N ARG A 194 -5.48 -14.47 -15.73
CA ARG A 194 -5.37 -15.36 -14.56
C ARG A 194 -5.80 -16.79 -14.85
N LEU A 195 -6.90 -16.98 -15.58
CA LEU A 195 -7.30 -18.31 -16.04
C LEU A 195 -6.24 -18.91 -16.96
N GLY A 196 -5.73 -18.15 -17.94
CA GLY A 196 -4.68 -18.63 -18.84
C GLY A 196 -3.36 -18.96 -18.13
N GLU A 197 -2.99 -18.21 -17.09
CA GLU A 197 -1.86 -18.55 -16.20
C GLU A 197 -2.07 -19.90 -15.52
N ALA A 198 -3.23 -20.11 -14.88
CA ALA A 198 -3.53 -21.38 -14.23
C ALA A 198 -3.61 -22.55 -15.22
N CYS A 199 -4.17 -22.36 -16.41
CA CYS A 199 -4.21 -23.39 -17.46
C CYS A 199 -2.80 -23.89 -17.81
N ARG A 200 -1.83 -22.97 -17.94
CA ARG A 200 -0.44 -23.33 -18.23
C ARG A 200 0.22 -24.13 -17.11
N TRP A 201 -0.07 -23.79 -15.85
CA TRP A 201 0.51 -24.46 -14.68
C TRP A 201 -0.14 -25.81 -14.37
N GLU A 202 -1.44 -25.95 -14.60
CA GLU A 202 -2.18 -27.21 -14.45
C GLU A 202 -2.15 -28.09 -15.71
N HIS A 203 -1.48 -27.64 -16.78
CA HIS A 203 -1.36 -28.35 -18.05
C HIS A 203 -2.71 -28.72 -18.69
N VAL A 204 -3.69 -27.81 -18.61
CA VAL A 204 -5.01 -27.95 -19.25
C VAL A 204 -5.21 -26.89 -20.34
N PRO A 205 -5.98 -27.19 -21.40
CA PRO A 205 -6.10 -26.28 -22.54
C PRO A 205 -6.97 -25.04 -22.25
N ASP A 206 -7.92 -25.15 -21.32
CA ASP A 206 -8.95 -24.13 -21.10
C ASP A 206 -9.48 -24.11 -19.66
N TRP A 207 -10.38 -23.15 -19.39
CA TRP A 207 -10.93 -22.95 -18.05
C TRP A 207 -11.94 -24.05 -17.62
N PRO A 208 -12.71 -24.73 -18.50
CA PRO A 208 -13.47 -25.90 -18.10
C PRO A 208 -12.60 -26.99 -17.50
N GLY A 209 -11.41 -27.27 -18.09
CA GLY A 209 -10.44 -28.18 -17.50
C GLY A 209 -9.98 -27.75 -16.10
N LEU A 210 -9.73 -26.45 -15.89
CA LEU A 210 -9.42 -25.92 -14.56
C LEU A 210 -10.57 -26.12 -13.57
N LEU A 211 -11.82 -25.93 -14.02
CA LEU A 211 -12.99 -26.08 -13.16
C LEU A 211 -13.14 -27.53 -12.67
N GLU A 212 -12.88 -28.52 -13.52
CA GLU A 212 -12.87 -29.93 -13.10
C GLU A 212 -11.81 -30.22 -12.03
N ILE A 213 -10.60 -29.67 -12.19
CA ILE A 213 -9.52 -29.80 -11.20
C ILE A 213 -9.94 -29.13 -9.89
N TRP A 214 -10.45 -27.91 -9.95
CA TRP A 214 -10.90 -27.14 -8.79
C TRP A 214 -12.04 -27.85 -8.04
N LEU A 215 -13.02 -28.42 -8.75
CA LEU A 215 -14.12 -29.18 -8.12
C LEU A 215 -13.62 -30.43 -7.38
N LYS A 216 -12.53 -31.06 -7.85
CA LYS A 216 -11.93 -32.24 -7.22
C LYS A 216 -11.00 -31.89 -6.05
N ARG A 217 -10.18 -30.85 -6.18
CA ARG A 217 -9.10 -30.50 -5.24
C ARG A 217 -9.41 -29.32 -4.32
N GLY A 218 -10.46 -28.56 -4.62
CA GLY A 218 -10.78 -27.27 -3.98
C GLY A 218 -9.88 -26.10 -4.39
N HIS A 219 -8.84 -26.34 -5.19
CA HIS A 219 -7.90 -25.32 -5.64
C HIS A 219 -7.19 -25.74 -6.95
N VAL A 220 -6.63 -24.75 -7.65
CA VAL A 220 -5.70 -24.91 -8.78
C VAL A 220 -4.40 -24.13 -8.52
N VAL A 221 -3.32 -24.56 -9.15
CA VAL A 221 -2.01 -23.88 -9.14
C VAL A 221 -2.08 -22.64 -10.02
N CYS A 222 -1.85 -21.48 -9.43
CA CYS A 222 -1.94 -20.17 -10.08
C CYS A 222 -0.56 -19.53 -10.38
N GLY A 223 0.50 -20.33 -10.42
CA GLY A 223 1.87 -19.82 -10.53
C GLY A 223 2.89 -20.75 -9.91
N GLY A 224 4.18 -20.41 -10.10
CA GLY A 224 5.25 -20.99 -9.29
C GLY A 224 5.15 -20.56 -7.83
N LEU A 225 5.92 -21.20 -6.95
CA LEU A 225 5.88 -20.97 -5.50
C LEU A 225 5.99 -19.49 -5.11
N ASP A 226 6.91 -18.75 -5.72
CA ASP A 226 7.10 -17.33 -5.43
C ASP A 226 5.88 -16.48 -5.80
N ARG A 227 5.22 -16.81 -6.91
CA ARG A 227 4.00 -16.12 -7.36
C ARG A 227 2.83 -16.39 -6.43
N MET A 228 2.70 -17.63 -5.94
CA MET A 228 1.65 -17.99 -4.98
C MET A 228 1.88 -17.27 -3.64
N ARG A 229 3.10 -17.27 -3.11
CA ARG A 229 3.47 -16.52 -1.90
C ARG A 229 3.21 -15.03 -2.04
N GLN A 230 3.55 -14.46 -3.20
CA GLN A 230 3.26 -13.06 -3.52
C GLN A 230 1.75 -12.79 -3.49
N MET A 231 0.94 -13.68 -4.04
CA MET A 231 -0.52 -13.53 -4.05
C MET A 231 -1.11 -13.64 -2.64
N GLU A 232 -0.65 -14.59 -1.84
CA GLU A 232 -1.04 -14.74 -0.43
C GLU A 232 -0.69 -13.47 0.37
N ARG A 233 0.53 -12.94 0.20
CA ARG A 233 0.93 -11.67 0.82
C ARG A 233 0.00 -10.53 0.40
N ILE A 234 -0.31 -10.42 -0.88
CA ILE A 234 -1.19 -9.38 -1.41
C ILE A 234 -2.61 -9.50 -0.84
N LYS A 235 -3.17 -10.70 -0.73
CA LYS A 235 -4.48 -10.93 -0.11
C LYS A 235 -4.47 -10.59 1.39
N LEU A 236 -3.39 -10.92 2.09
CA LEU A 236 -3.19 -10.51 3.48
C LEU A 236 -3.13 -8.98 3.60
N LEU A 237 -2.41 -8.30 2.71
CA LEU A 237 -2.32 -6.83 2.70
C LEU A 237 -3.67 -6.17 2.48
N MET A 238 -4.51 -6.71 1.59
CA MET A 238 -5.88 -6.24 1.42
C MET A 238 -6.67 -6.31 2.73
N LYS A 239 -6.53 -7.40 3.48
CA LYS A 239 -7.17 -7.57 4.79
C LYS A 239 -6.63 -6.56 5.82
N LEU A 240 -5.30 -6.46 5.95
CA LEU A 240 -4.67 -5.53 6.89
C LEU A 240 -5.03 -4.08 6.61
N ALA A 241 -5.11 -3.70 5.33
CA ALA A 241 -5.57 -2.38 4.91
C ALA A 241 -7.05 -2.16 5.28
N ALA A 242 -7.92 -3.15 5.07
CA ALA A 242 -9.33 -3.04 5.47
C ALA A 242 -9.53 -2.92 6.99
N GLU A 243 -8.58 -3.43 7.78
CA GLU A 243 -8.56 -3.35 9.24
C GLU A 243 -7.79 -2.12 9.78
N ALA A 244 -7.22 -1.29 8.90
CA ALA A 244 -6.51 -0.08 9.30
C ALA A 244 -7.43 0.90 10.04
N PRO A 245 -6.94 1.59 11.10
CA PRO A 245 -5.54 1.69 11.51
C PRO A 245 -5.01 0.56 12.40
N GLY A 246 -5.82 -0.43 12.78
CA GLY A 246 -5.50 -1.43 13.81
C GLY A 246 -4.10 -2.06 13.69
N PRO A 247 -3.75 -2.67 12.54
CA PRO A 247 -2.42 -3.26 12.32
C PRO A 247 -1.26 -2.27 12.47
N ILE A 248 -1.45 -1.01 12.08
CA ILE A 248 -0.43 0.04 12.23
C ILE A 248 -0.23 0.35 13.71
N LEU A 249 -1.31 0.51 14.48
CA LEU A 249 -1.23 0.81 15.91
C LEU A 249 -0.54 -0.32 16.68
N GLU A 250 -0.83 -1.57 16.31
CA GLU A 250 -0.14 -2.72 16.90
C GLU A 250 1.36 -2.71 16.61
N ALA A 251 1.76 -2.47 15.36
CA ALA A 251 3.16 -2.38 14.97
C ALA A 251 3.89 -1.20 15.66
N LEU A 252 3.23 -0.05 15.81
CA LEU A 252 3.76 1.11 16.55
C LEU A 252 4.06 0.79 18.01
N ARG A 253 3.14 0.09 18.69
CA ARG A 253 3.35 -0.35 20.08
C ARG A 253 4.57 -1.26 20.20
N ARG A 254 4.76 -2.20 19.27
CA ARG A 254 5.95 -3.07 19.24
C ARG A 254 7.24 -2.26 19.08
N CYS A 255 7.27 -1.30 18.17
CA CYS A 255 8.44 -0.43 17.94
C CYS A 255 8.82 0.39 19.19
N ARG A 256 7.82 0.81 19.98
CA ARG A 256 8.03 1.56 21.23
C ARG A 256 8.40 0.69 22.42
N ASN A 257 7.81 -0.49 22.54
CA ASN A 257 8.06 -1.42 23.65
C ASN A 257 9.42 -2.13 23.53
N GLY A 258 9.97 -2.27 22.31
CA GLY A 258 11.35 -2.68 22.10
C GLY A 258 12.41 -1.65 22.54
N ARG A 259 12.09 -0.77 23.51
CA ARG A 259 13.01 0.16 24.18
C ARG A 259 13.55 -0.38 25.51
N ASP A 260 13.00 -1.48 26.03
CA ASP A 260 13.28 -2.00 27.38
C ASP A 260 14.01 -3.36 27.40
N GLY A 261 14.71 -3.73 26.32
CA GLY A 261 15.51 -4.96 26.21
C GLY A 261 16.98 -4.69 26.03
#